data_AF-A0A259AZ03-F1
#
_entry.id   AF-A0A259AZ03-F1
#
_cell.length_a   1.000
_cell.length_b   1.000
_cell.length_c   1.000
_cell.angle_alpha   90.00
_cell.angle_beta   90.00
_cell.angle_gamma   90.00
#
_symmetry.space_group_name_H-M   'P 1'
#
loop_
_entity.id
_entity.type
_entity.pdbx_description
1 polymer ?
#
loop_
_entity_poly.entity_id
_entity_poly.type
_entity_poly.pdbx_seq_one_letter_code
_entity_poly.pdbx_strand_id
1 'polypeptide(L)'
;MVLCARTQLGTINHTLLSVEALKKRGIPLLGIAFVGDEMADSQETIAAFSGAKILGRLPRLVPLTPDALAAAFSAAFDLADFAPKRAGT
;
A
#
# COMPACT_ATOMS: atom_id res chain seq x y z
N MET A 1 -5.29 -8.70 -3.69
CA MET A 1 -5.70 -7.74 -2.63
C MET A 1 -4.65 -6.66 -2.50
N VAL A 2 -5.03 -5.38 -2.36
CA VAL A 2 -4.11 -4.29 -1.99
C VAL A 2 -4.65 -3.67 -0.71
N LEU A 3 -3.79 -3.50 0.30
CA LEU A 3 -4.16 -2.85 1.55
C LEU A 3 -3.74 -1.38 1.51
N CYS A 4 -4.71 -0.47 1.55
CA CYS A 4 -4.44 0.96 1.63
C CYS A 4 -4.29 1.38 3.09
N ALA A 5 -3.12 1.90 3.47
CA ALA A 5 -2.84 2.37 4.83
C ALA A 5 -2.62 3.89 4.83
N ARG A 6 -3.21 4.57 5.81
CA ARG A 6 -2.81 5.96 6.11
C ARG A 6 -1.45 5.94 6.84
N THR A 7 -0.75 7.05 6.81
CA THR A 7 0.56 7.21 7.45
C THR A 7 0.49 7.75 8.88
N GLN A 8 -0.67 8.24 9.33
CA GLN A 8 -0.86 8.89 10.63
C GLN A 8 -0.77 7.93 11.83
N LEU A 9 -0.56 8.47 13.04
CA LEU A 9 -0.45 7.72 14.30
C LEU A 9 -1.63 6.74 14.50
N GLY A 10 -1.31 5.51 14.95
CA GLY A 10 -2.26 4.42 15.14
C GLY A 10 -2.36 3.45 13.95
N THR A 11 -1.83 3.80 12.78
CA THR A 11 -1.94 3.00 11.56
C THR A 11 -1.05 1.75 11.55
N ILE A 12 0.03 1.71 12.32
CA ILE A 12 0.94 0.55 12.40
C ILE A 12 0.18 -0.70 12.84
N ASN A 13 -0.41 -0.69 14.03
CA ASN A 13 -1.12 -1.86 14.56
C ASN A 13 -2.31 -2.24 13.69
N HIS A 14 -3.12 -1.28 13.23
CA HIS A 14 -4.25 -1.57 12.36
C HIS A 14 -3.82 -2.22 11.04
N THR A 15 -2.72 -1.75 10.45
CA THR A 15 -2.16 -2.33 9.22
C THR A 15 -1.65 -3.74 9.49
N LEU A 16 -0.85 -3.95 10.53
CA LEU A 16 -0.28 -5.26 10.87
C LEU A 16 -1.36 -6.29 11.24
N LEU A 17 -2.37 -5.91 12.01
CA LEU A 17 -3.52 -6.77 12.33
C LEU A 17 -4.31 -7.15 11.07
N SER A 18 -4.48 -6.22 10.13
CA SER A 18 -5.16 -6.49 8.86
C SER A 18 -4.36 -7.44 7.99
N VAL A 19 -3.03 -7.26 7.91
CA VAL A 19 -2.12 -8.17 7.20
C VAL A 19 -2.20 -9.57 7.80
N GLU A 20 -2.16 -9.70 9.12
CA GLU A 20 -2.25 -10.99 9.80
C GLU A 20 -3.61 -11.68 9.55
N ALA A 21 -4.71 -10.92 9.56
CA ALA A 21 -6.02 -11.46 9.25
C ALA A 21 -6.13 -11.97 7.80
N LEU A 22 -5.50 -11.29 6.84
CA LEU A 22 -5.43 -11.75 5.44
C LEU A 22 -4.61 -13.04 5.33
N LYS A 23 -3.44 -13.10 5.97
CA LYS A 23 -2.58 -14.29 6.01
C LYS A 23 -3.32 -15.49 6.60
N LYS A 24 -3.97 -15.33 7.76
CA LYS A 24 -4.74 -16.38 8.43
C LYS A 24 -5.89 -16.94 7.59
N ARG A 25 -6.44 -16.14 6.68
CA ARG A 25 -7.53 -16.54 5.77
C ARG A 25 -7.04 -17.07 4.42
N GLY A 26 -5.73 -17.15 4.21
CA GLY A 26 -5.15 -17.55 2.93
C GLY A 26 -5.46 -16.57 1.79
N ILE A 27 -5.75 -15.31 2.09
CA ILE A 27 -6.05 -14.30 1.07
C ILE A 27 -4.73 -13.69 0.60
N PRO A 28 -4.34 -13.86 -0.67
CA PRO A 28 -3.08 -13.33 -1.19
C PRO A 28 -3.09 -11.80 -1.22
N LEU A 29 -2.16 -11.22 -0.47
CA LEU A 29 -1.88 -9.79 -0.43
C LEU A 29 -0.80 -9.46 -1.47
N LEU A 30 -1.15 -8.59 -2.42
CA LEU A 30 -0.20 -8.06 -3.41
C LEU A 30 0.81 -7.14 -2.72
N GLY A 31 0.32 -6.26 -1.85
CA GLY A 31 1.15 -5.33 -1.08
C GLY A 31 0.32 -4.26 -0.37
N ILE A 32 1.03 -3.33 0.25
CA ILE A 32 0.50 -2.18 0.99
C ILE A 32 0.78 -0.92 0.19
N ALA A 33 -0.25 -0.10 -0.01
CA ALA A 33 -0.13 1.24 -0.59
C ALA A 33 -0.40 2.29 0.49
N PHE A 34 0.53 3.23 0.67
CA PHE A 34 0.34 4.32 1.62
C PHE A 34 -0.43 5.48 0.97
N VAL A 35 -1.26 6.17 1.76
CA VAL A 35 -2.02 7.34 1.31
C VAL A 35 -1.92 8.46 2.34
N GLY A 36 -1.47 9.63 1.89
CA GLY A 36 -1.38 10.85 2.67
C GLY A 36 0.04 11.36 2.86
N ASP A 37 0.20 12.21 3.87
CA ASP A 37 1.47 12.87 4.19
C ASP A 37 2.54 11.85 4.57
N GLU A 38 3.81 12.15 4.32
CA GLU A 38 4.87 11.21 4.66
C GLU A 38 5.07 11.10 6.17
N MET A 39 5.15 9.87 6.67
CA MET A 39 5.66 9.55 8.00
C MET A 39 6.63 8.38 7.86
N ALA A 40 7.92 8.68 7.71
CA ALA A 40 8.96 7.70 7.38
C ALA A 40 9.01 6.57 8.41
N ASP A 41 9.14 6.90 9.70
CA ASP A 41 9.23 5.93 10.80
C ASP A 41 8.08 4.92 10.81
N SER A 42 6.85 5.39 10.55
CA SER A 42 5.67 4.52 10.52
C SER A 42 5.68 3.60 9.31
N GLN A 43 6.09 4.11 8.14
CA GLN A 43 6.20 3.31 6.91
C GLN A 43 7.30 2.26 7.01
N GLU A 44 8.46 2.63 7.56
CA GLU A 44 9.59 1.72 7.81
C GLU A 44 9.20 0.61 8.79
N THR A 45 8.52 0.98 9.89
CA THR A 45 8.01 0.00 10.86
C THR A 45 7.03 -0.97 10.18
N ILE A 46 6.05 -0.47 9.44
CA ILE A 46 5.08 -1.33 8.74
C ILE A 46 5.78 -2.22 7.71
N ALA A 47 6.74 -1.69 6.95
CA ALA A 47 7.50 -2.46 5.98
C ALA A 47 8.26 -3.62 6.66
N ALA A 48 8.94 -3.33 7.77
CA ALA A 48 9.72 -4.31 8.51
C ALA A 48 8.85 -5.42 9.13
N PHE A 49 7.71 -5.08 9.72
CA PHE A 49 6.90 -6.03 10.48
C PHE A 49 5.81 -6.73 9.66
N SER A 50 5.33 -6.15 8.55
CA SER A 50 4.24 -6.74 7.78
C SER A 50 4.65 -7.98 6.98
N GLY A 51 5.91 -8.03 6.53
CA GLY A 51 6.37 -9.00 5.52
C GLY A 51 5.62 -8.89 4.19
N ALA A 52 4.94 -7.77 3.94
CA ALA A 52 4.23 -7.48 2.71
C ALA A 52 5.07 -6.53 1.84
N LYS A 53 4.89 -6.59 0.51
CA LYS A 53 5.50 -5.63 -0.39
C LYS A 53 4.92 -4.23 -0.13
N ILE A 54 5.78 -3.22 0.01
CA ILE A 54 5.35 -1.82 -0.06
C ILE A 54 5.29 -1.42 -1.53
N LEU A 55 4.11 -1.05 -2.00
CA LEU A 55 3.87 -0.69 -3.40
C LEU A 55 4.28 0.75 -3.70
N GLY A 56 4.14 1.65 -2.72
CA GLY A 56 4.41 3.07 -2.87
C GLY A 56 3.50 3.93 -1.99
N ARG A 57 3.55 5.25 -2.19
CA ARG A 57 2.76 6.23 -1.44
C ARG A 57 2.14 7.29 -2.36
N LEU A 58 0.82 7.45 -2.29
CA LEU A 58 0.15 8.62 -2.86
C LEU A 58 0.14 9.79 -1.86
N PRO A 59 0.47 11.01 -2.28
CA PRO A 59 0.21 12.20 -1.47
C PRO A 59 -1.30 12.49 -1.39
N ARG A 60 -1.71 13.39 -0.49
CA ARG A 60 -3.06 13.96 -0.57
C ARG A 60 -3.16 14.87 -1.79
N LEU A 61 -4.13 14.61 -2.65
CA LEU A 61 -4.42 15.41 -3.84
C LEU A 61 -5.56 16.38 -3.53
N VAL A 62 -5.28 17.68 -3.67
CA VAL A 62 -6.26 18.75 -3.47
C VAL A 62 -6.08 19.78 -4.60
N PRO A 63 -6.97 19.83 -5.60
CA PRO A 63 -8.15 18.98 -5.81
C PRO A 63 -7.79 17.55 -6.25
N LEU A 64 -8.70 16.60 -5.98
CA LEU A 64 -8.62 15.25 -6.55
C LEU A 64 -9.27 15.25 -7.94
N THR A 65 -8.45 15.39 -8.99
CA THR A 65 -8.90 15.29 -10.39
C THR A 65 -8.37 14.01 -11.04
N PRO A 66 -9.00 13.53 -12.14
CA PRO A 66 -8.50 12.36 -12.87
C PRO A 66 -7.05 12.51 -13.33
N ASP A 67 -6.68 13.67 -13.90
CA ASP A 67 -5.33 13.93 -14.40
C ASP A 67 -4.29 13.96 -13.27
N ALA A 68 -4.60 14.63 -12.15
CA ALA A 68 -3.72 14.68 -10.99
C ALA A 68 -3.52 13.29 -10.37
N LEU A 69 -4.58 12.48 -10.32
CA LEU A 69 -4.50 11.11 -9.82
C LEU A 69 -3.67 10.22 -10.74
N ALA A 70 -3.87 10.30 -12.06
CA ALA A 70 -3.10 9.51 -13.03
C ALA A 70 -1.60 9.85 -12.99
N ALA A 71 -1.26 11.14 -12.90
CA ALA A 71 0.11 11.60 -12.75
C ALA A 71 0.73 11.14 -11.43
N ALA A 72 0.02 11.31 -10.31
CA ALA A 72 0.50 10.88 -9.00
C ALA A 72 0.69 9.36 -8.91
N PHE A 73 -0.23 8.58 -9.49
CA PHE A 73 -0.12 7.12 -9.52
C PHE A 73 1.10 6.66 -10.31
N SER A 74 1.31 7.23 -11.51
CA SER A 74 2.45 6.89 -12.37
C SER A 74 3.80 7.27 -11.73
N ALA A 75 3.83 8.31 -10.90
CA ALA A 75 5.03 8.73 -10.18
C ALA A 75 5.27 7.92 -8.90
N ALA A 76 4.21 7.47 -8.22
CA ALA A 76 4.28 6.86 -6.89
C ALA A 76 4.39 5.33 -6.89
N PHE A 77 4.02 4.68 -8.00
CA PHE A 77 3.91 3.22 -8.07
C PHE A 77 4.57 2.65 -9.32
N ASP A 78 5.13 1.45 -9.19
CA ASP A 78 5.53 0.64 -10.33
C ASP A 78 4.33 -0.10 -10.91
N LEU A 79 3.97 0.18 -12.17
CA LEU A 79 2.86 -0.46 -12.87
C LEU A 79 3.05 -1.97 -13.03
N ALA A 80 4.29 -2.46 -13.07
CA ALA A 80 4.59 -3.88 -13.17
C ALA A 80 4.05 -4.67 -11.96
N ASP A 81 3.91 -4.02 -10.81
CA ASP A 81 3.37 -4.65 -9.60
C ASP A 81 1.89 -4.97 -9.70
N PHE A 82 1.15 -4.27 -10.55
CA PHE A 82 -0.29 -4.44 -10.71
C PHE A 82 -0.64 -5.33 -11.90
N ALA A 83 0.36 -5.78 -12.67
CA ALA A 83 0.14 -6.71 -13.76
C ALA A 83 -0.40 -8.04 -13.22
N PRO A 84 -1.38 -8.67 -13.91
CA PRO A 84 -1.89 -9.97 -13.50
C PRO A 84 -0.74 -10.98 -13.52
N LYS A 85 -0.45 -11.60 -12.36
CA LYS A 85 0.45 -12.74 -12.31
C LYS A 85 -0.22 -13.87 -13.10
N ARG A 86 0.40 -14.26 -14.22
CA ARG A 86 -0.03 -15.45 -14.97
C ARG A 86 -0.04 -16.62 -13.99
N ALA A 87 -1.20 -17.25 -13.83
CA ALA A 87 -1.29 -18.49 -13.07
C ALA A 87 -0.36 -19.49 -13.74
N GLY A 88 0.66 -19.94 -13.01
CA GLY A 88 1.54 -21.02 -13.47
C GLY A 88 0.72 -22.30 -13.65
N THR A 89 1.03 -23.00 -14.73
CA THR A 89 0.59 -24.37 -15.07
C THR A 89 0.75 -25.34 -13.90
#